data_AF-A0A4R4Q7C9-F1
#
_entry.id   AF-A0A4R4Q7C9-F1
#
_cell.length_a   1.000
_cell.length_b   1.000
_cell.length_c   1.000
_cell.angle_alpha   90.00
_cell.angle_beta   90.00
_cell.angle_gamma   90.00
#
_symmetry.space_group_name_H-M   'P 1'
#
loop_
_entity.id
_entity.type
_entity.pdbx_description
1 polymer ?
#
loop_
_entity_poly.entity_id
_entity_poly.type
_entity_poly.pdbx_seq_one_letter_code
_entity_poly.pdbx_strand_id
1 'polypeptide(L)'
;MRQAVRISAVLAAGGLVVLAAAGTSSAQPSDAQAASTRTATPAAPAADDHSDTVYVTGKAKDGTVSVTIYDPAEGVSPDQLRDMLRRSGVTGILAKGQEPPTAQPGQKVNQPLACLSYGTAREWCDHRWSYGAYRDPQVYFLDHTSSAWPVTAAVNDWYQAVGIDAYYRWHTAGCPGGTHCVHVYNGAYGATGWYGLTTWSPGTQGPVTVQLNDSYPLSANQHRTIACHELGHALSLAHNTSTSSCLYSGTYISLRPNSDDYNLLPRIYPLSGT
;
A
#
# COMPACT_ATOMS: atom_id res chain seq x y z
N MET A 1 47.67 -10.76 1.12
CA MET A 1 48.25 -9.91 0.06
C MET A 1 47.71 -10.33 -1.29
N ARG A 2 46.61 -9.73 -1.76
CA ARG A 2 46.13 -9.85 -3.15
C ARG A 2 45.53 -8.51 -3.57
N GLN A 3 45.84 -8.16 -4.81
CA GLN A 3 45.95 -6.81 -5.36
C GLN A 3 44.59 -6.13 -5.58
N ALA A 4 44.57 -4.83 -5.29
CA ALA A 4 43.52 -3.91 -5.70
C ALA A 4 43.77 -3.48 -7.15
N VAL A 5 42.76 -3.65 -8.02
CA VAL A 5 42.73 -3.06 -9.36
C VAL A 5 41.89 -1.79 -9.27
N ARG A 6 42.56 -0.64 -9.40
CA ARG A 6 41.94 0.68 -9.60
C ARG A 6 41.71 0.86 -11.10
N ILE A 7 40.48 1.16 -11.50
CA ILE A 7 40.17 1.67 -12.84
C ILE A 7 39.71 3.12 -12.65
N SER A 8 40.39 4.03 -13.33
CA SER A 8 40.11 5.46 -13.36
C SER A 8 39.74 5.91 -14.77
N ALA A 9 38.92 6.96 -14.82
CA ALA A 9 38.59 7.84 -15.95
C ALA A 9 37.69 7.19 -17.03
N VAL A 10 36.71 7.88 -17.63
CA VAL A 10 36.85 9.16 -18.35
C VAL A 10 35.57 9.99 -18.25
N LEU A 11 35.74 11.27 -17.93
CA LEU A 11 34.77 12.35 -18.17
C LEU A 11 34.68 12.64 -19.67
N ALA A 12 33.47 12.62 -20.22
CA ALA A 12 33.17 13.25 -21.51
C ALA A 12 32.17 14.38 -21.27
N ALA A 13 32.67 15.62 -21.38
CA ALA A 13 31.88 16.82 -21.47
C ALA A 13 31.33 16.94 -22.89
N GLY A 14 30.01 16.89 -23.05
CA GLY A 14 29.31 17.21 -24.30
C GLY A 14 28.43 18.44 -24.06
N GLY A 15 28.77 19.54 -24.70
CA GLY A 15 28.05 20.81 -24.63
C GLY A 15 27.00 20.99 -25.74
N LEU A 16 26.15 22.00 -25.49
CA LEU A 16 25.30 22.77 -26.41
C LEU A 16 24.19 22.00 -27.16
N VAL A 17 22.95 22.47 -27.19
CA VAL A 17 22.46 23.69 -27.86
C VAL A 17 21.09 24.04 -27.27
N VAL A 18 20.87 25.31 -26.92
CA VAL A 18 19.56 25.86 -26.56
C VAL A 18 18.98 26.52 -27.82
N LEU A 19 17.93 25.94 -28.39
CA LEU A 19 17.11 26.55 -29.43
C LEU A 19 15.85 27.11 -28.76
N ALA A 20 15.80 28.43 -28.61
CA ALA A 20 14.60 29.15 -28.21
C ALA A 20 13.74 29.41 -29.46
N ALA A 21 12.64 28.67 -29.60
CA ALA A 21 11.60 28.97 -30.58
C ALA A 21 10.51 29.82 -29.90
N ALA A 22 10.44 31.10 -30.26
CA ALA A 22 9.34 31.98 -29.89
C ALA A 22 8.13 31.66 -30.79
N GLY A 23 7.18 30.91 -30.26
CA GLY A 23 5.86 30.70 -30.88
C GLY A 23 4.84 31.67 -30.27
N THR A 24 4.39 32.65 -31.05
CA THR A 24 3.25 33.50 -30.73
C THR A 24 1.96 32.71 -30.93
N SER A 25 1.34 32.24 -29.84
CA SER A 25 0.00 31.64 -29.88
C SER A 25 -1.07 32.72 -29.72
N SER A 26 -1.87 32.86 -30.77
CA SER A 26 -3.12 33.62 -30.83
C SER A 26 -4.14 33.06 -29.83
N ALA A 27 -4.52 33.88 -28.86
CA ALA A 27 -5.62 33.55 -27.94
C ALA A 27 -6.96 33.64 -28.69
N GLN A 28 -7.69 32.52 -28.74
CA GLN A 28 -9.10 32.48 -29.11
C GLN A 28 -9.94 32.51 -27.82
N PRO A 29 -10.96 33.39 -27.72
CA PRO A 29 -11.86 33.39 -26.57
C PRO A 29 -12.72 32.14 -26.57
N SER A 30 -12.71 31.42 -25.45
CA SER A 30 -13.53 30.23 -25.21
C SER A 30 -14.90 30.67 -24.70
N ASP A 31 -15.95 30.26 -25.41
CA ASP A 31 -17.33 30.40 -24.97
C ASP A 31 -17.55 29.66 -23.64
N ALA A 32 -18.00 30.41 -22.64
CA ALA A 32 -18.39 29.91 -21.34
C ALA A 32 -19.68 29.07 -21.46
N GLN A 33 -19.52 27.76 -21.64
CA GLN A 33 -20.60 26.80 -21.42
C GLN A 33 -20.81 26.63 -19.91
N ALA A 34 -21.95 27.12 -19.44
CA ALA A 34 -22.45 26.95 -18.08
C ALA A 34 -22.49 25.46 -17.70
N ALA A 35 -21.61 25.06 -16.79
CA ALA A 35 -21.64 23.74 -16.20
C ALA A 35 -22.92 23.58 -15.36
N SER A 36 -23.83 22.74 -15.84
CA SER A 36 -24.97 22.27 -15.08
C SER A 36 -24.46 21.40 -13.94
N THR A 37 -24.45 21.96 -12.73
CA THR A 37 -24.24 21.24 -11.47
C THR A 37 -25.39 20.27 -11.25
N ARG A 38 -25.30 19.08 -11.86
CA ARG A 38 -26.08 17.92 -11.43
C ARG A 38 -25.50 17.48 -10.09
N THR A 39 -26.29 17.67 -9.03
CA THR A 39 -26.07 17.05 -7.74
C THR A 39 -25.93 15.54 -7.96
N ALA A 40 -24.71 15.02 -7.78
CA ALA A 40 -24.44 13.60 -7.89
C ALA A 40 -25.22 12.88 -6.79
N THR A 41 -26.23 12.11 -7.19
CA THR A 41 -26.88 11.14 -6.31
C THR A 41 -25.80 10.17 -5.82
N PRO A 42 -25.68 9.92 -4.50
CA PRO A 42 -24.75 8.92 -3.99
C PRO A 42 -25.04 7.59 -4.65
N ALA A 43 -24.07 7.03 -5.37
CA ALA A 43 -24.17 5.69 -5.90
C ALA A 43 -24.39 4.72 -4.74
N ALA A 44 -25.30 3.76 -4.92
CA ALA A 44 -25.42 2.64 -4.00
C ALA A 44 -24.03 1.99 -3.84
N PRO A 45 -23.61 1.62 -2.61
CA PRO A 45 -22.32 0.99 -2.40
C PRO A 45 -22.23 -0.24 -3.29
N ALA A 46 -21.20 -0.28 -4.15
CA ALA A 46 -20.87 -1.48 -4.90
C ALA A 46 -20.76 -2.64 -3.90
N ALA A 47 -21.42 -3.76 -4.21
CA ALA A 47 -21.41 -4.95 -3.39
C ALA A 47 -19.98 -5.28 -2.96
N ASP A 48 -19.84 -5.61 -1.69
CA ASP A 48 -18.59 -5.67 -0.97
C ASP A 48 -17.71 -6.83 -1.48
N ASP A 49 -16.76 -6.52 -2.37
CA ASP A 49 -15.81 -7.50 -2.92
C ASP A 49 -14.62 -7.76 -1.97
N HIS A 50 -14.76 -7.51 -0.67
CA HIS A 50 -13.85 -8.13 0.31
C HIS A 50 -13.86 -9.66 0.19
N SER A 51 -14.89 -10.24 -0.44
CA SER A 51 -15.05 -11.67 -0.63
C SER A 51 -13.81 -12.36 -1.23
N ASP A 52 -13.09 -11.69 -2.13
CA ASP A 52 -11.98 -12.28 -2.86
C ASP A 52 -10.59 -11.93 -2.31
N THR A 53 -10.51 -11.29 -1.14
CA THR A 53 -9.23 -11.05 -0.46
C THR A 53 -8.74 -12.32 0.27
N VAL A 54 -7.43 -12.61 0.20
CA VAL A 54 -6.83 -13.75 0.90
C VAL A 54 -6.20 -13.30 2.21
N TYR A 55 -6.88 -13.62 3.30
CA TYR A 55 -6.39 -13.38 4.66
C TYR A 55 -5.83 -14.64 5.31
N VAL A 56 -4.77 -14.48 6.08
CA VAL A 56 -4.24 -15.51 6.98
C VAL A 56 -4.13 -14.92 8.38
N THR A 57 -4.57 -15.68 9.37
CA THR A 57 -4.40 -15.35 10.79
C THR A 57 -3.28 -16.19 11.39
N GLY A 58 -2.33 -15.52 12.03
CA GLY A 58 -1.28 -16.15 12.82
C GLY A 58 -1.59 -16.03 14.31
N LYS A 59 -1.09 -16.97 15.11
CA LYS A 59 -1.11 -16.85 16.57
C LYS A 59 0.28 -17.14 17.12
N ALA A 60 0.87 -16.15 17.76
CA ALA A 60 2.14 -16.28 18.48
C ALA A 60 1.97 -17.05 19.79
N LYS A 61 3.09 -17.48 20.39
CA LYS A 61 3.10 -18.28 21.62
C LYS A 61 2.50 -17.56 22.82
N ASP A 62 2.61 -16.23 22.85
CA ASP A 62 2.04 -15.36 23.88
C ASP A 62 0.54 -15.11 23.68
N GLY A 63 -0.05 -15.64 22.60
CA GLY A 63 -1.45 -15.48 22.25
C GLY A 63 -1.73 -14.31 21.31
N THR A 64 -0.73 -13.49 20.98
CA THR A 64 -0.88 -12.37 20.03
C THR A 64 -1.30 -12.91 18.67
N VAL A 65 -2.37 -12.36 18.13
CA VAL A 65 -2.88 -12.64 16.79
C VAL A 65 -2.26 -11.66 15.80
N SER A 66 -1.84 -12.18 14.66
CA SER A 66 -1.51 -11.39 13.48
C SER A 66 -2.49 -11.69 12.35
N VAL A 67 -2.64 -10.73 11.46
CA VAL A 67 -3.42 -10.85 10.23
C VAL A 67 -2.52 -10.46 9.08
N THR A 68 -2.46 -11.30 8.07
CA THR A 68 -1.73 -11.08 6.84
C THR A 68 -2.72 -11.02 5.68
N ILE A 69 -2.68 -9.92 4.91
CA ILE A 69 -3.31 -9.83 3.60
C ILE A 69 -2.29 -10.24 2.54
N TYR A 70 -2.69 -11.13 1.64
CA TYR A 70 -1.87 -11.56 0.50
C TYR A 70 -2.45 -11.01 -0.78
N ASP A 71 -1.57 -10.52 -1.65
CA ASP A 71 -1.94 -10.10 -2.99
C ASP A 71 -1.52 -11.16 -4.03
N PRO A 72 -2.48 -11.80 -4.72
CA PRO A 72 -2.18 -12.91 -5.64
C PRO A 72 -1.29 -12.51 -6.81
N ALA A 73 -0.36 -13.40 -7.16
CA ALA A 73 0.43 -13.27 -8.38
C ALA A 73 -0.48 -13.30 -9.62
N GLU A 74 0.00 -12.70 -10.72
CA GLU A 74 -0.73 -12.67 -11.98
C GLU A 74 -1.13 -14.08 -12.44
N GLY A 75 -2.41 -14.24 -12.81
CA GLY A 75 -2.97 -15.53 -13.21
C GLY A 75 -3.29 -16.50 -12.07
N VAL A 76 -3.04 -16.13 -10.81
CA VAL A 76 -3.45 -16.89 -9.62
C VAL A 76 -4.73 -16.28 -9.07
N SER A 77 -5.83 -17.05 -9.07
CA SER A 77 -7.04 -16.60 -8.39
C SER A 77 -6.89 -16.66 -6.87
N PRO A 78 -7.67 -15.88 -6.10
CA PRO A 78 -7.68 -15.96 -4.64
C PRO A 78 -7.91 -17.38 -4.09
N ASP A 79 -8.79 -18.17 -4.70
CA ASP A 79 -9.03 -19.56 -4.28
C ASP A 79 -7.82 -20.47 -4.57
N GLN A 80 -7.19 -20.29 -5.73
CA GLN A 80 -5.94 -20.98 -6.04
C GLN A 80 -4.84 -20.62 -5.05
N LEU A 81 -4.73 -19.34 -4.68
CA LEU A 81 -3.77 -18.89 -3.67
C LEU A 81 -4.05 -19.52 -2.31
N ARG A 82 -5.30 -19.52 -1.83
CA ARG A 82 -5.68 -20.20 -0.58
C ARG A 82 -5.25 -21.68 -0.60
N ASP A 83 -5.47 -22.37 -1.71
CA ASP A 83 -5.06 -23.78 -1.86
C ASP A 83 -3.55 -23.96 -1.92
N MET A 84 -2.82 -23.07 -2.58
CA MET A 84 -1.34 -23.07 -2.61
C MET A 84 -0.77 -22.86 -1.20
N LEU A 85 -1.33 -21.92 -0.43
CA LEU A 85 -0.94 -21.67 0.95
C LEU A 85 -1.21 -22.90 1.83
N ARG A 86 -2.39 -23.54 1.71
CA ARG A 86 -2.71 -24.79 2.43
C ARG A 86 -1.72 -25.90 2.11
N ARG A 87 -1.42 -26.13 0.83
CA ARG A 87 -0.44 -27.14 0.38
C ARG A 87 0.97 -26.85 0.89
N SER A 88 1.29 -25.57 1.10
CA SER A 88 2.58 -25.13 1.67
C SER A 88 2.62 -25.21 3.20
N GLY A 89 1.57 -25.74 3.84
CA GLY A 89 1.49 -25.91 5.29
C GLY A 89 1.11 -24.63 6.05
N VAL A 90 0.69 -23.57 5.36
CA VAL A 90 0.19 -22.35 6.02
C VAL A 90 -1.15 -22.66 6.68
N THR A 91 -1.24 -22.37 7.98
CA THR A 91 -2.45 -22.53 8.79
C THR A 91 -3.14 -21.19 9.01
N GLY A 92 -4.42 -21.20 9.43
CA GLY A 92 -5.16 -19.97 9.76
C GLY A 92 -5.65 -19.17 8.54
N ILE A 93 -5.65 -19.79 7.37
CA ILE A 93 -6.18 -19.22 6.12
C ILE A 93 -7.70 -19.08 6.25
N LEU A 94 -8.21 -17.86 6.06
CA LEU A 94 -9.64 -17.58 6.16
C LEU A 94 -10.38 -18.06 4.91
N ALA A 95 -11.64 -18.46 5.08
CA ALA A 95 -12.51 -18.81 3.96
C ALA A 95 -12.85 -17.57 3.11
N LYS A 96 -13.31 -17.79 1.87
CA LYS A 96 -13.84 -16.71 1.02
C LYS A 96 -14.96 -15.97 1.77
N GLY A 97 -14.89 -14.63 1.80
CA GLY A 97 -15.86 -13.78 2.51
C GLY A 97 -15.76 -13.81 4.04
N GLN A 98 -14.79 -14.51 4.63
CA GLN A 98 -14.54 -14.45 6.06
C GLN A 98 -13.63 -13.25 6.38
N GLU A 99 -14.08 -12.40 7.30
CA GLU A 99 -13.32 -11.25 7.76
C GLU A 99 -12.27 -11.65 8.82
N PRO A 100 -11.11 -10.95 8.84
CA PRO A 100 -10.11 -11.17 9.87
C PRO A 100 -10.57 -10.62 11.23
N PRO A 101 -10.01 -11.13 12.34
CA PRO A 101 -10.26 -10.58 13.66
C PRO A 101 -9.78 -9.13 13.74
N THR A 102 -10.56 -8.29 14.42
CA THR A 102 -10.30 -6.86 14.57
C THR A 102 -9.66 -6.47 15.90
N ALA A 103 -9.50 -7.42 16.82
CA ALA A 103 -8.85 -7.22 18.11
C ALA A 103 -8.06 -8.45 18.58
N GLN A 104 -7.16 -8.24 19.55
CA GLN A 104 -6.46 -9.34 20.21
C GLN A 104 -7.40 -10.19 21.08
N PRO A 105 -7.07 -11.48 21.30
CA PRO A 105 -7.82 -12.31 22.25
C PRO A 105 -7.92 -11.66 23.63
N GLY A 106 -9.15 -11.51 24.13
CA GLY A 106 -9.43 -10.92 25.44
C GLY A 106 -9.53 -9.39 25.45
N GLN A 107 -9.24 -8.70 24.35
CA GLN A 107 -9.58 -7.29 24.21
C GLN A 107 -11.07 -7.13 23.90
N LYS A 108 -11.72 -6.20 24.59
CA LYS A 108 -13.09 -5.81 24.26
C LYS A 108 -13.06 -4.88 23.05
N VAL A 109 -13.72 -5.26 21.97
CA VAL A 109 -14.03 -4.36 20.86
C VAL A 109 -15.15 -3.45 21.35
N ASN A 110 -14.81 -2.22 21.72
CA ASN A 110 -15.80 -1.22 22.12
C ASN A 110 -16.48 -0.69 20.85
N GLN A 111 -17.49 -1.43 20.35
CA GLN A 111 -18.15 -1.23 19.05
C GLN A 111 -17.19 -1.42 17.87
N PRO A 112 -17.42 -2.39 16.97
CA PRO A 112 -16.68 -2.45 15.72
C PRO A 112 -16.92 -1.12 15.00
N LEU A 113 -15.84 -0.42 14.63
CA LEU A 113 -15.98 0.74 13.77
C LEU A 113 -16.49 0.21 12.43
N ALA A 114 -17.59 0.77 11.93
CA ALA A 114 -18.07 0.40 10.60
C ALA A 114 -16.96 0.67 9.59
N CYS A 115 -16.59 -0.34 8.81
CA CYS A 115 -15.59 -0.24 7.76
C CYS A 115 -15.94 0.91 6.82
N LEU A 116 -15.02 1.85 6.64
CA LEU A 116 -15.27 3.00 5.78
C LEU A 116 -15.03 2.65 4.31
N SER A 117 -15.79 3.32 3.45
CA SER A 117 -15.61 3.27 2.01
C SER A 117 -15.82 4.65 1.41
N TYR A 118 -15.16 4.91 0.28
CA TYR A 118 -15.38 6.13 -0.51
C TYR A 118 -15.16 5.80 -1.99
N GLY A 119 -16.18 6.00 -2.81
CA GLY A 119 -16.13 5.64 -4.23
C GLY A 119 -15.74 4.16 -4.40
N THR A 120 -14.56 3.94 -4.96
CA THR A 120 -13.95 2.62 -5.21
C THR A 120 -12.96 2.15 -4.14
N ALA A 121 -12.53 3.05 -3.24
CA ALA A 121 -11.62 2.73 -2.15
C ALA A 121 -12.37 2.15 -0.93
N ARG A 122 -11.68 1.28 -0.20
CA ARG A 122 -12.20 0.59 1.00
C ARG A 122 -11.15 0.63 2.11
N GLU A 123 -11.61 0.69 3.34
CA GLU A 123 -10.75 0.57 4.53
C GLU A 123 -10.48 -0.91 4.82
N TRP A 124 -9.27 -1.23 5.25
CA TRP A 124 -9.00 -2.47 5.96
C TRP A 124 -9.41 -2.29 7.43
N CYS A 125 -10.61 -2.76 7.75
CA CYS A 125 -11.30 -2.44 9.01
C CYS A 125 -10.46 -2.69 10.26
N ASP A 126 -10.54 -1.76 11.22
CA ASP A 126 -9.88 -1.80 12.52
C ASP A 126 -8.34 -1.94 12.48
N HIS A 127 -7.74 -1.86 11.30
CA HIS A 127 -6.34 -1.54 11.13
C HIS A 127 -6.24 -0.02 11.13
N ARG A 128 -5.93 0.63 12.26
CA ARG A 128 -5.75 2.10 12.29
C ARG A 128 -4.57 2.49 13.16
N TRP A 129 -3.77 3.40 12.64
CA TRP A 129 -2.71 4.05 13.39
C TRP A 129 -3.27 5.10 14.36
N SER A 130 -2.77 5.10 15.58
CA SER A 130 -3.09 6.10 16.59
C SER A 130 -2.35 7.40 16.27
N TYR A 131 -2.92 8.53 16.67
CA TYR A 131 -2.31 9.84 16.46
C TYR A 131 -1.02 10.05 17.28
N GLY A 132 -0.88 9.32 18.40
CA GLY A 132 0.18 9.58 19.36
C GLY A 132 0.13 11.04 19.83
N ALA A 133 1.25 11.76 19.71
CA ALA A 133 1.37 13.17 20.04
C ALA A 133 1.22 14.12 18.84
N TYR A 134 0.82 13.60 17.67
CA TYR A 134 0.80 14.33 16.40
C TYR A 134 -0.63 14.67 15.97
N ARG A 135 -0.74 15.62 15.02
CA ARG A 135 -2.02 16.02 14.43
C ARG A 135 -2.61 14.93 13.54
N ASP A 136 -1.74 14.22 12.83
CA ASP A 136 -2.03 13.09 11.95
C ASP A 136 -1.09 11.94 12.34
N PRO A 137 -1.48 10.65 12.20
CA PRO A 137 -0.58 9.54 12.47
C PRO A 137 0.66 9.62 11.58
N GLN A 138 1.84 9.47 12.20
CA GLN A 138 3.12 9.51 11.50
C GLN A 138 3.59 8.08 11.24
N VAL A 139 3.61 7.66 9.99
CA VAL A 139 4.00 6.30 9.58
C VAL A 139 5.30 6.34 8.81
N TYR A 140 6.33 5.68 9.35
CA TYR A 140 7.64 5.57 8.71
C TYR A 140 7.80 4.21 8.06
N PHE A 141 8.00 4.21 6.74
CA PHE A 141 8.33 3.04 5.95
C PHE A 141 9.83 2.85 5.95
N LEU A 142 10.28 1.88 6.74
CA LEU A 142 11.66 1.49 6.90
C LEU A 142 12.02 0.47 5.82
N ASP A 143 12.77 0.92 4.83
CA ASP A 143 13.08 0.21 3.60
C ASP A 143 14.35 -0.64 3.73
N HIS A 144 14.17 -1.97 3.74
CA HIS A 144 15.22 -2.99 3.70
C HIS A 144 15.38 -3.59 2.31
N THR A 145 14.68 -3.07 1.31
CA THR A 145 14.59 -3.70 0.00
C THR A 145 15.82 -3.43 -0.86
N SER A 146 16.03 -4.28 -1.87
CA SER A 146 16.96 -3.98 -2.95
C SER A 146 16.45 -2.84 -3.84
N SER A 147 17.33 -2.24 -4.64
CA SER A 147 16.97 -1.15 -5.57
C SER A 147 15.98 -1.55 -6.66
N ALA A 148 15.65 -2.84 -6.80
CA ALA A 148 14.61 -3.31 -7.72
C ALA A 148 13.20 -2.84 -7.30
N TRP A 149 12.99 -2.61 -5.99
CA TRP A 149 11.72 -2.19 -5.41
C TRP A 149 11.74 -0.69 -5.11
N PRO A 150 11.02 0.16 -5.87
CA PRO A 150 11.09 1.61 -5.72
C PRO A 150 10.22 2.12 -4.56
N VAL A 151 10.48 1.64 -3.34
CA VAL A 151 9.72 1.96 -2.11
C VAL A 151 9.69 3.47 -1.87
N THR A 152 10.82 4.18 -2.00
CA THR A 152 10.89 5.64 -1.81
C THR A 152 9.85 6.38 -2.62
N ALA A 153 9.73 6.04 -3.91
CA ALA A 153 8.80 6.77 -4.74
C ALA A 153 7.35 6.38 -4.38
N ALA A 154 7.08 5.17 -3.89
CA ALA A 154 5.71 4.73 -3.56
C ALA A 154 5.25 5.43 -2.28
N VAL A 155 6.16 5.58 -1.32
CA VAL A 155 5.96 6.45 -0.16
C VAL A 155 5.73 7.91 -0.59
N ASN A 156 6.44 8.44 -1.59
CA ASN A 156 6.20 9.81 -2.07
C ASN A 156 4.80 10.01 -2.68
N ASP A 157 4.18 8.96 -3.23
CA ASP A 157 2.78 9.05 -3.66
C ASP A 157 1.87 9.10 -2.41
N TRP A 158 2.04 8.16 -1.48
CA TRP A 158 1.25 8.12 -0.24
C TRP A 158 1.43 9.35 0.67
N TYR A 159 2.59 10.00 0.65
CA TYR A 159 2.86 11.24 1.38
C TYR A 159 1.94 12.40 0.95
N GLN A 160 1.32 12.32 -0.23
CA GLN A 160 0.38 13.34 -0.71
C GLN A 160 -1.01 13.22 -0.07
N ALA A 161 -1.27 12.14 0.68
CA ALA A 161 -2.53 11.93 1.36
C ALA A 161 -2.76 12.94 2.49
N VAL A 162 -4.03 13.23 2.76
CA VAL A 162 -4.44 14.00 3.94
C VAL A 162 -4.91 13.03 5.03
N GLY A 163 -4.66 13.39 6.29
CA GLY A 163 -5.10 12.63 7.47
C GLY A 163 -4.06 11.64 7.98
N ILE A 164 -3.05 11.29 7.18
CA ILE A 164 -1.94 10.42 7.59
C ILE A 164 -0.66 10.83 6.88
N ASP A 165 0.44 10.90 7.63
CA ASP A 165 1.73 11.29 7.08
C ASP A 165 2.62 10.05 6.86
N ALA A 166 2.96 9.78 5.60
CA ALA A 166 3.82 8.66 5.20
C ALA A 166 5.24 9.12 4.91
N TYR A 167 6.23 8.63 5.65
CA TYR A 167 7.64 9.02 5.50
C TYR A 167 8.52 7.85 5.08
N TYR A 168 9.42 8.12 4.14
CA TYR A 168 10.42 7.15 3.71
C TYR A 168 11.64 7.18 4.63
N ARG A 169 12.18 6.01 4.97
CA ARG A 169 13.46 5.86 5.66
C ARG A 169 14.24 4.69 5.11
N TRP A 170 15.52 4.90 4.85
CA TRP A 170 16.44 3.78 4.67
C TRP A 170 16.61 3.02 5.98
N HIS A 171 16.68 1.68 5.93
CA HIS A 171 16.62 0.85 7.14
C HIS A 171 17.66 1.17 8.21
N THR A 172 18.86 1.60 7.82
CA THR A 172 19.93 1.93 8.77
C THR A 172 19.63 3.18 9.61
N ALA A 173 18.65 4.00 9.22
CA ALA A 173 18.25 5.18 9.97
C ALA A 173 17.25 4.88 11.09
N GLY A 174 16.66 3.68 11.12
CA GLY A 174 15.58 3.31 12.04
C GLY A 174 14.33 4.19 11.92
N CYS A 175 13.33 3.90 12.76
CA CYS A 175 12.12 4.71 12.92
C CYS A 175 12.28 5.67 14.12
N PRO A 176 11.81 6.93 14.03
CA PRO A 176 11.75 7.82 15.18
C PRO A 176 10.93 7.24 16.34
N GLY A 177 11.25 7.66 17.57
CA GLY A 177 10.44 7.30 18.74
C GLY A 177 9.07 7.99 18.73
N GLY A 178 8.04 7.30 19.23
CA GLY A 178 6.68 7.85 19.31
C GLY A 178 5.91 7.90 17.99
N THR A 179 6.48 7.34 16.92
CA THR A 179 5.85 7.22 15.59
C THR A 179 5.63 5.74 15.25
N HIS A 180 4.89 5.48 14.17
CA HIS A 180 4.66 4.12 13.69
C HIS A 180 5.75 3.69 12.73
N CYS A 181 6.04 2.40 12.73
CA CYS A 181 7.09 1.81 11.91
C CYS A 181 6.54 0.65 11.10
N VAL A 182 6.65 0.77 9.77
CA VAL A 182 6.36 -0.29 8.81
C VAL A 182 7.70 -0.78 8.27
N HIS A 183 8.00 -2.05 8.45
CA HIS A 183 9.20 -2.65 7.88
C HIS A 183 8.90 -3.23 6.51
N VAL A 184 9.63 -2.81 5.48
CA VAL A 184 9.46 -3.28 4.10
C VAL A 184 10.66 -4.13 3.70
N TYR A 185 10.43 -5.39 3.38
CA TYR A 185 11.46 -6.34 2.97
C TYR A 185 11.17 -6.89 1.58
N ASN A 186 12.22 -7.30 0.85
CA ASN A 186 12.09 -8.18 -0.30
C ASN A 186 12.92 -9.46 -0.09
N GLY A 187 12.56 -10.52 -0.81
CA GLY A 187 13.33 -11.76 -0.81
C GLY A 187 12.78 -12.82 -1.75
N ALA A 188 13.56 -13.87 -1.96
CA ALA A 188 13.15 -15.02 -2.74
C ALA A 188 12.32 -16.00 -1.89
N TYR A 189 11.01 -15.82 -1.86
CA TYR A 189 10.07 -16.66 -1.10
C TYR A 189 9.58 -17.92 -1.83
N GLY A 190 10.03 -18.14 -3.07
CA GLY A 190 9.55 -19.20 -3.97
C GLY A 190 8.30 -18.80 -4.76
N ALA A 191 7.86 -19.70 -5.64
CA ALA A 191 6.64 -19.57 -6.44
C ALA A 191 5.39 -19.88 -5.60
N THR A 192 5.11 -19.03 -4.61
CA THR A 192 4.10 -19.22 -3.54
C THR A 192 2.69 -18.79 -3.92
N GLY A 193 2.52 -18.17 -5.08
CA GLY A 193 1.25 -17.70 -5.64
C GLY A 193 0.93 -16.24 -5.33
N TRP A 194 1.84 -15.49 -4.70
CA TRP A 194 1.64 -14.09 -4.29
C TRP A 194 2.86 -13.23 -4.64
N TYR A 195 2.62 -11.95 -4.93
CA TYR A 195 3.68 -10.97 -5.22
C TYR A 195 4.05 -10.10 -4.01
N GLY A 196 3.07 -9.72 -3.21
CA GLY A 196 3.24 -8.98 -1.97
C GLY A 196 2.35 -9.53 -0.86
N LEU A 197 2.73 -9.22 0.38
CA LEU A 197 1.85 -9.37 1.53
C LEU A 197 2.15 -8.31 2.58
N THR A 198 1.11 -7.95 3.33
CA THR A 198 1.18 -7.02 4.45
C THR A 198 0.65 -7.70 5.71
N THR A 199 1.43 -7.69 6.78
CA THR A 199 1.08 -8.30 8.08
C THR A 199 0.97 -7.23 9.15
N TRP A 200 -0.09 -7.30 9.94
CA TRP A 200 -0.33 -6.44 11.11
C TRP A 200 -0.84 -7.27 12.30
N SER A 201 -0.88 -6.67 13.49
CA SER A 201 -1.44 -7.28 14.69
C SER A 201 -2.67 -6.49 15.16
N PRO A 202 -3.88 -7.06 15.11
CA PRO A 202 -5.12 -6.38 15.50
C PRO A 202 -5.08 -5.73 16.88
N GLY A 203 -5.76 -4.60 17.07
CA GLY A 203 -5.80 -3.92 18.38
C GLY A 203 -4.44 -3.47 18.94
N THR A 204 -3.39 -3.46 18.11
CA THR A 204 -2.06 -2.95 18.46
C THR A 204 -1.66 -1.82 17.49
N GLN A 205 -0.67 -1.03 17.88
CA GLN A 205 -0.08 0.04 17.08
C GLN A 205 1.20 -0.44 16.36
N GLY A 206 1.21 -1.70 15.91
CA GLY A 206 2.34 -2.33 15.23
C GLY A 206 3.16 -3.30 16.09
N PRO A 207 4.17 -3.97 15.48
CA PRO A 207 4.76 -3.66 14.17
C PRO A 207 3.92 -4.14 12.97
N VAL A 208 3.97 -3.39 11.87
CA VAL A 208 3.47 -3.79 10.55
C VAL A 208 4.65 -4.17 9.66
N THR A 209 4.51 -5.24 8.89
CA THR A 209 5.55 -5.73 7.98
C THR A 209 4.99 -5.93 6.58
N VAL A 210 5.72 -5.45 5.58
CA VAL A 210 5.48 -5.70 4.16
C VAL A 210 6.58 -6.63 3.63
N GLN A 211 6.20 -7.63 2.84
CA GLN A 211 7.13 -8.53 2.16
C GLN A 211 6.84 -8.55 0.66
N LEU A 212 7.90 -8.40 -0.14
CA LEU A 212 7.87 -8.27 -1.59
C LEU A 212 8.64 -9.43 -2.24
N ASN A 213 8.03 -10.18 -3.15
CA ASN A 213 8.58 -11.46 -3.61
C ASN A 213 9.45 -11.34 -4.86
N ASP A 214 10.75 -11.60 -4.71
CA ASP A 214 11.75 -11.59 -5.80
C ASP A 214 11.70 -12.85 -6.68
N SER A 215 10.87 -13.85 -6.34
CA SER A 215 10.86 -15.14 -7.03
C SER A 215 10.16 -15.12 -8.39
N TYR A 216 9.52 -13.99 -8.71
CA TYR A 216 8.78 -13.79 -9.95
C TYR A 216 9.55 -12.86 -10.89
N PRO A 217 9.54 -13.14 -12.20
CA PRO A 217 10.15 -12.25 -13.19
C PRO A 217 9.25 -11.02 -13.40
N LEU A 218 9.49 -9.97 -12.61
CA LEU A 218 8.71 -8.75 -12.63
C LEU A 218 9.42 -7.62 -13.39
N SER A 219 8.65 -6.82 -14.11
CA SER A 219 9.10 -5.55 -14.67
C SER A 219 9.24 -4.48 -13.58
N ALA A 220 9.99 -3.41 -13.87
CA ALA A 220 10.11 -2.27 -12.95
C ALA A 220 8.75 -1.64 -12.60
N ASN A 221 7.81 -1.62 -13.55
CA ASN A 221 6.45 -1.13 -13.33
C ASN A 221 5.66 -2.06 -12.40
N GLN A 222 5.81 -3.39 -12.52
CA GLN A 222 5.17 -4.32 -11.59
C GLN A 222 5.74 -4.18 -10.18
N HIS A 223 7.07 -4.13 -10.01
CA HIS A 223 7.68 -3.85 -8.70
C HIS A 223 7.13 -2.55 -8.09
N ARG A 224 6.98 -1.52 -8.93
CA ARG A 224 6.40 -0.26 -8.52
C ARG A 224 4.95 -0.41 -8.04
N THR A 225 4.08 -1.01 -8.84
CA THR A 225 2.66 -1.16 -8.49
C THR A 225 2.49 -1.98 -7.21
N ILE A 226 3.18 -3.12 -7.09
CA ILE A 226 3.12 -3.99 -5.91
C ILE A 226 3.60 -3.23 -4.66
N ALA A 227 4.72 -2.49 -4.74
CA ALA A 227 5.16 -1.68 -3.61
C ALA A 227 4.11 -0.62 -3.22
N CYS A 228 3.50 0.07 -4.20
CA CYS A 228 2.41 1.01 -3.92
C CYS A 228 1.22 0.34 -3.22
N HIS A 229 0.83 -0.84 -3.70
CA HIS A 229 -0.27 -1.65 -3.21
C HIS A 229 -0.09 -2.03 -1.73
N GLU A 230 1.02 -2.69 -1.40
CA GLU A 230 1.28 -3.15 -0.03
C GLU A 230 1.46 -1.98 0.95
N LEU A 231 2.04 -0.87 0.49
CA LEU A 231 2.15 0.33 1.31
C LEU A 231 0.77 0.94 1.61
N GLY A 232 -0.20 0.84 0.69
CA GLY A 232 -1.58 1.24 0.94
C GLY A 232 -2.27 0.38 2.00
N HIS A 233 -2.03 -0.94 1.97
CA HIS A 233 -2.48 -1.84 3.04
C HIS A 233 -1.91 -1.47 4.39
N ALA A 234 -0.62 -1.13 4.44
CA ALA A 234 0.02 -0.65 5.66
C ALA A 234 -0.56 0.68 6.17
N LEU A 235 -1.26 1.45 5.33
CA LEU A 235 -1.99 2.68 5.68
C LEU A 235 -3.49 2.48 5.87
N SER A 236 -3.92 1.23 6.10
CA SER A 236 -5.32 0.89 6.42
C SER A 236 -6.28 0.89 5.24
N LEU A 237 -5.77 0.86 4.01
CA LEU A 237 -6.63 0.69 2.85
C LEU A 237 -6.71 -0.79 2.48
N ALA A 238 -7.89 -1.25 2.11
CA ALA A 238 -8.07 -2.56 1.50
C ALA A 238 -7.96 -2.45 -0.02
N HIS A 239 -8.21 -3.56 -0.74
CA HIS A 239 -8.26 -3.55 -2.19
C HIS A 239 -9.26 -2.50 -2.71
N ASN A 240 -8.85 -1.78 -3.75
CA ASN A 240 -9.68 -0.84 -4.48
C ASN A 240 -10.30 -1.56 -5.68
N THR A 241 -11.57 -1.26 -6.01
CA THR A 241 -12.26 -1.91 -7.13
C THR A 241 -11.99 -1.25 -8.49
N SER A 242 -11.23 -0.15 -8.54
CA SER A 242 -10.87 0.59 -9.74
C SER A 242 -9.47 0.24 -10.23
N THR A 243 -9.34 -0.17 -11.49
CA THR A 243 -8.05 -0.41 -12.16
C THR A 243 -7.15 0.84 -12.26
N SER A 244 -7.68 2.03 -11.95
CA SER A 244 -6.90 3.27 -11.87
C SER A 244 -6.11 3.42 -10.57
N SER A 245 -6.39 2.61 -9.54
CA SER A 245 -5.67 2.60 -8.27
C SER A 245 -4.60 1.50 -8.25
N CYS A 246 -3.46 1.78 -7.62
CA CYS A 246 -2.46 0.75 -7.33
C CYS A 246 -2.95 -0.29 -6.32
N LEU A 247 -4.03 -0.01 -5.57
CA LEU A 247 -4.70 -0.97 -4.68
C LEU A 247 -5.65 -1.93 -5.41
N TYR A 248 -5.74 -1.86 -6.74
CA TYR A 248 -6.46 -2.87 -7.52
C TYR A 248 -5.68 -4.19 -7.55
N SER A 249 -6.27 -5.25 -7.01
CA SER A 249 -5.63 -6.57 -6.90
C SER A 249 -5.54 -7.32 -8.24
N GLY A 250 -4.55 -8.21 -8.36
CA GLY A 250 -4.49 -9.27 -9.38
C GLY A 250 -4.01 -8.88 -10.78
N THR A 251 -3.91 -7.59 -11.13
CA THR A 251 -3.46 -7.14 -12.47
C THR A 251 -2.37 -6.07 -12.46
N TYR A 252 -2.13 -5.39 -11.33
CA TYR A 252 -1.00 -4.48 -11.11
C TYR A 252 -0.81 -3.39 -12.17
N ILE A 253 -1.91 -2.77 -12.62
CA ILE A 253 -1.93 -1.87 -13.78
C ILE A 253 -1.46 -0.44 -13.42
N SER A 254 -1.91 0.10 -12.28
CA SER A 254 -1.64 1.49 -11.91
C SER A 254 -0.45 1.64 -10.97
N LEU A 255 0.47 2.54 -11.30
CA LEU A 255 1.67 2.79 -10.49
C LEU A 255 1.40 3.62 -9.22
N ARG A 256 0.18 4.14 -9.05
CA ARG A 256 -0.16 5.17 -8.06
C ARG A 256 -1.53 4.93 -7.42
N PRO A 257 -1.78 5.47 -6.20
CA PRO A 257 -3.13 5.58 -5.65
C PRO A 257 -3.98 6.49 -6.54
N ASN A 258 -5.29 6.26 -6.56
CA ASN A 258 -6.24 7.15 -7.23
C ASN A 258 -6.87 8.15 -6.25
N SER A 259 -7.76 9.01 -6.77
CA SER A 259 -8.42 10.02 -5.95
C SER A 259 -9.29 9.45 -4.83
N ASP A 260 -9.86 8.27 -5.01
CA ASP A 260 -10.73 7.66 -4.00
C ASP A 260 -9.92 7.18 -2.79
N ASP A 261 -8.72 6.64 -3.03
CA ASP A 261 -7.78 6.24 -1.98
C ASP A 261 -7.41 7.46 -1.11
N TYR A 262 -7.03 8.57 -1.75
CA TYR A 262 -6.69 9.81 -1.04
C TYR A 262 -7.87 10.42 -0.29
N ASN A 263 -9.10 10.29 -0.82
CA ASN A 263 -10.30 10.83 -0.18
C ASN A 263 -10.83 9.96 0.97
N LEU A 264 -10.41 8.69 1.05
CA LEU A 264 -10.78 7.79 2.13
C LEU A 264 -9.89 7.97 3.36
N LEU A 265 -8.59 8.18 3.18
CA LEU A 265 -7.63 8.35 4.29
C LEU A 265 -8.02 9.43 5.32
N PRO A 266 -8.47 10.64 4.97
CA PRO A 266 -8.90 11.63 5.97
C PRO A 266 -10.23 11.28 6.66
N ARG A 267 -10.95 10.24 6.20
CA ARG A 267 -12.14 9.70 6.88
C ARG A 267 -11.77 8.61 7.86
N ILE A 268 -10.76 7.79 7.51
CA ILE A 268 -10.13 6.83 8.42
C ILE A 268 -9.43 7.60 9.55
N TYR A 269 -8.76 8.69 9.18
CA TYR A 269 -7.95 9.54 10.04
C TYR A 269 -8.45 11.00 10.02
N PRO A 270 -9.58 11.31 10.68
CA PRO A 270 -10.04 12.69 10.82
C PRO A 270 -9.08 13.49 11.70
N LEU A 271 -8.90 14.78 11.46
CA LEU A 271 -7.96 15.60 12.24
C LEU A 271 -8.22 15.46 13.75
N SER A 272 -7.16 15.26 14.55
CA SER A 272 -7.30 15.16 16.00
C SER A 272 -7.94 16.44 16.57
N GLY A 273 -9.09 16.30 17.24
CA GLY A 273 -9.80 17.42 17.88
C GLY A 273 -10.93 18.08 17.07
N THR A 274 -11.34 17.50 15.94
CA THR A 274 -12.64 17.77 15.30
C THR A 274 -13.69 16.76 15.73
#